data_AF-A0A5K3FD80-F1
#
_entry.id   AF-A0A5K3FD80-F1
#
_cell.length_a   1.000
_cell.length_b   1.000
_cell.length_c   1.000
_cell.angle_alpha   90.00
_cell.angle_beta   90.00
_cell.angle_gamma   90.00
#
_symmetry.space_group_name_H-M   'P 1'
#
loop_
_entity.id
_entity.type
_entity.pdbx_description
1 polymer ?
#
loop_
_entity_poly.entity_id
_entity_poly.type
_entity_poly.pdbx_seq_one_letter_code
_entity_poly.pdbx_strand_id
1 'polypeptide(L)'
;RKVVTVGKPIQLELFTESCRDNPESQVNFIEHVQAFISVRASRRGDLVMFLTSPMNTTSMILGARPRDSDSRRGFTKWPFMTTHMWAESPRGTWRLTVGLDPQKKRSVRRPDPALGHAVLTEWILMIHGTQKSPYTALPDTASKLVPKLGIVKRQHLSDRFSS
;
A
#
# COMPACT_ATOMS: atom_id res chain seq x y z
N ARG A 1 8.69 -16.10 -3.59
CA ARG A 1 9.74 -15.10 -3.94
C ARG A 1 9.43 -14.52 -5.30
N LYS A 2 9.60 -13.21 -5.52
CA LYS A 2 9.30 -12.53 -6.79
C LYS A 2 10.45 -11.58 -7.14
N VAL A 3 10.88 -11.59 -8.40
CA VAL A 3 12.00 -10.77 -8.89
C VAL A 3 11.44 -9.50 -9.54
N VAL A 4 12.06 -8.37 -9.24
CA VAL A 4 11.76 -7.05 -9.80
C VAL A 4 12.99 -6.57 -10.55
N THR A 5 12.80 -6.06 -11.76
CA THR A 5 13.87 -5.48 -12.59
C THR A 5 13.47 -4.08 -13.05
N VAL A 6 14.45 -3.24 -13.37
CA VAL A 6 14.19 -1.88 -13.85
C VAL A 6 13.24 -1.89 -15.04
N GLY A 7 12.23 -1.01 -15.01
CA GLY A 7 11.20 -0.91 -16.05
C GLY A 7 10.15 -2.03 -16.06
N LYS A 8 10.26 -3.02 -15.17
CA LYS A 8 9.31 -4.13 -15.03
C LYS A 8 8.85 -4.25 -13.57
N PRO A 9 7.97 -3.34 -13.10
CA PRO A 9 7.38 -3.47 -11.77
C PRO A 9 6.54 -4.74 -11.69
N ILE A 10 6.45 -5.31 -10.50
CA ILE A 10 5.52 -6.41 -10.20
C ILE A 10 4.32 -5.87 -9.44
N GLN A 11 3.17 -6.50 -9.64
CA GLN A 11 1.98 -6.28 -8.83
C GLN A 11 1.60 -7.61 -8.15
N LEU A 12 1.25 -7.53 -6.88
CA LEU A 12 0.80 -8.64 -6.06
C LEU A 12 -0.58 -8.31 -5.54
N GLU A 13 -1.42 -9.34 -5.43
CA GLU A 13 -2.79 -9.20 -4.95
C GLU A 13 -2.99 -10.04 -3.70
N LEU A 14 -3.76 -9.50 -2.75
CA LEU A 14 -4.22 -10.17 -1.54
C LEU A 14 -5.70 -9.89 -1.37
N PHE A 15 -6.50 -10.95 -1.29
CA PHE A 15 -7.91 -10.84 -0.95
C PHE A 15 -8.10 -11.02 0.55
N THR A 16 -8.99 -10.23 1.15
CA THR A 16 -9.37 -10.39 2.56
C THR A 16 -10.83 -10.00 2.77
N GLU A 17 -11.49 -10.75 3.65
CA GLU A 17 -12.80 -10.41 4.20
C GLU A 17 -12.71 -9.52 5.45
N SER A 18 -11.50 -9.10 5.82
CA SER A 18 -11.26 -8.23 6.97
C SER A 18 -11.85 -8.79 8.27
N CYS A 19 -11.58 -10.07 8.51
CA CYS A 19 -12.02 -10.81 9.70
C CYS A 19 -13.54 -10.75 9.91
N ARG A 20 -14.33 -10.73 8.83
CA ARG A 20 -15.80 -10.61 8.84
C ARG A 20 -16.48 -11.46 9.92
N ASP A 21 -16.07 -12.72 10.07
CA ASP A 21 -16.70 -13.69 10.95
C ASP A 21 -16.16 -13.70 12.39
N ASN A 22 -15.21 -12.80 12.72
CA ASN A 22 -14.66 -12.67 14.06
C ASN A 22 -14.99 -11.29 14.66
N PRO A 23 -15.96 -11.20 15.58
CA PRO A 23 -16.36 -9.94 16.22
C PRO A 23 -15.27 -9.23 17.03
N GLU A 24 -14.15 -9.87 17.35
CA GLU A 24 -13.05 -9.20 18.07
C GLU A 24 -12.03 -8.54 17.14
N SER A 25 -11.95 -9.00 15.88
CA SER A 25 -10.94 -8.54 14.91
C SER A 25 -11.53 -8.02 13.59
N GLN A 26 -12.85 -8.06 13.43
CA GLN A 26 -13.54 -7.51 12.28
C GLN A 26 -13.22 -6.01 12.13
N VAL A 27 -12.82 -5.60 10.93
CA VAL A 27 -12.65 -4.18 10.58
C VAL A 27 -13.54 -3.85 9.39
N ASN A 28 -14.41 -2.86 9.54
CA ASN A 28 -15.30 -2.37 8.48
C ASN A 28 -14.89 -0.99 7.97
N PHE A 29 -14.24 -0.17 8.82
CA PHE A 29 -13.78 1.16 8.49
C PHE A 29 -12.30 1.28 8.84
N ILE A 30 -11.45 1.49 7.84
CA ILE A 30 -10.01 1.61 8.03
C ILE A 30 -9.65 2.87 8.81
N GLU A 31 -8.68 2.78 9.71
CA GLU A 31 -7.97 3.95 10.26
C GLU A 31 -6.58 4.06 9.63
N HIS A 32 -5.78 3.01 9.77
CA HIS A 32 -4.45 2.95 9.17
C HIS A 32 -4.12 1.52 8.72
N VAL A 33 -3.25 1.43 7.72
CA VAL A 33 -2.83 0.15 7.13
C VAL A 33 -1.33 0.05 7.19
N GLN A 34 -0.83 -1.12 7.58
CA GLN A 34 0.59 -1.45 7.55
C GLN A 34 0.85 -2.59 6.55
N ALA A 35 1.79 -2.37 5.65
CA ALA A 35 2.35 -3.40 4.78
C ALA A 35 3.74 -3.77 5.31
N PHE A 36 3.83 -4.93 5.97
CA PHE A 36 5.12 -5.50 6.38
C PHE A 36 5.77 -6.15 5.17
N ILE A 37 6.93 -5.64 4.77
CA ILE A 37 7.60 -6.06 3.54
C ILE A 37 9.01 -6.55 3.83
N SER A 38 9.33 -7.72 3.29
CA SER A 38 10.70 -8.25 3.22
C SER A 38 11.15 -8.30 1.77
N VAL A 39 12.12 -7.45 1.41
CA VAL A 39 12.70 -7.33 0.06
C VAL A 39 14.21 -7.12 0.16
N ARG A 40 14.96 -7.76 -0.73
CA ARG A 40 16.38 -7.44 -0.96
C ARG A 40 16.49 -6.67 -2.26
N ALA A 41 17.38 -5.69 -2.34
CA ALA A 41 17.62 -4.91 -3.55
C ALA A 41 19.11 -4.71 -3.77
N SER A 42 19.54 -4.63 -5.03
CA SER A 42 20.90 -4.24 -5.40
C SER A 42 21.21 -2.80 -4.99
N ARG A 43 20.18 -1.96 -4.88
CA ARG A 43 20.23 -0.61 -4.33
C ARG A 43 18.88 -0.25 -3.70
N ARG A 44 18.84 -0.09 -2.38
CA ARG A 44 17.59 0.13 -1.63
C ARG A 44 16.89 1.44 -1.99
N GLY A 45 17.64 2.49 -2.33
CA GLY A 45 17.10 3.79 -2.73
C GLY A 45 16.33 3.80 -4.06
N ASP A 46 16.48 2.76 -4.88
CA ASP A 46 15.76 2.63 -6.15
C ASP A 46 14.39 1.98 -5.97
N LEU A 47 14.12 1.34 -4.83
CA LEU A 47 12.81 0.73 -4.56
C LEU A 47 11.73 1.80 -4.50
N VAL A 48 10.66 1.57 -5.26
CA VAL A 48 9.41 2.32 -5.15
C VAL A 48 8.27 1.34 -4.88
N MET A 49 7.35 1.70 -3.99
CA MET A 49 6.23 0.85 -3.63
C MET A 49 4.94 1.63 -3.48
N PHE A 50 3.86 1.04 -4.00
CA PHE A 50 2.51 1.57 -3.93
C PHE A 50 1.58 0.50 -3.37
N LEU A 51 0.72 0.90 -2.44
CA LEU A 51 -0.36 0.06 -1.92
C LEU A 51 -1.69 0.62 -2.39
N THR A 52 -2.55 -0.22 -2.96
CA THR A 52 -3.88 0.15 -3.45
C THR A 52 -4.95 -0.61 -2.68
N SER A 53 -5.94 0.11 -2.17
CA SER A 53 -7.08 -0.47 -1.45
C SER A 53 -8.13 -1.06 -2.40
N PRO A 54 -9.06 -1.88 -1.91
CA PRO A 54 -10.21 -2.36 -2.70
C PRO A 54 -11.10 -1.24 -3.26
N MET A 55 -11.09 -0.06 -2.63
CA MET A 55 -11.80 1.13 -3.07
C MET A 55 -11.00 1.98 -4.09
N ASN A 56 -9.87 1.46 -4.59
CA ASN A 56 -8.96 2.07 -5.57
C ASN A 56 -8.16 3.30 -5.09
N THR A 57 -8.07 3.53 -3.78
CA THR A 57 -7.14 4.54 -3.26
C THR A 57 -5.72 4.00 -3.31
N THR A 58 -4.82 4.71 -4.00
CA THR A 58 -3.40 4.33 -4.11
C THR A 58 -2.54 5.22 -3.21
N SER A 59 -1.75 4.60 -2.33
CA SER A 59 -0.76 5.27 -1.50
C SER A 59 0.65 4.91 -1.93
N MET A 60 1.49 5.91 -2.19
CA MET A 60 2.93 5.70 -2.29
C MET A 60 3.48 5.47 -0.88
N ILE A 61 3.82 4.22 -0.56
CA ILE A 61 4.33 3.82 0.77
C ILE A 61 5.86 3.85 0.84
N LEU A 62 6.52 3.89 -0.33
CA LEU A 62 7.95 4.11 -0.45
C LEU A 62 8.24 4.86 -1.76
N GLY A 63 8.76 6.08 -1.65
CA GLY A 63 9.30 6.84 -2.78
C GLY A 63 10.78 6.55 -3.03
N ALA A 64 11.26 6.91 -4.21
CA ALA A 64 12.67 6.81 -4.56
C ALA A 64 13.50 7.72 -3.64
N ARG A 65 14.66 7.22 -3.19
CA ARG A 65 15.55 7.92 -2.25
C ARG A 65 16.96 7.99 -2.84
N PRO A 66 17.30 9.04 -3.61
CA PRO A 66 18.55 9.13 -4.36
C PRO A 66 19.82 9.02 -3.52
N ARG A 67 19.77 9.36 -2.23
CA ARG A 67 20.91 9.29 -1.30
C ARG A 67 21.01 7.95 -0.55
N ASP A 68 20.04 7.06 -0.69
CA ASP A 68 20.06 5.73 -0.08
C ASP A 68 20.77 4.73 -1.01
N SER A 69 22.10 4.70 -0.91
CA SER A 69 22.97 3.82 -1.71
C SER A 69 23.22 2.46 -1.08
N ASP A 70 22.43 2.04 -0.08
CA ASP A 70 22.57 0.71 0.53
C ASP A 70 22.38 -0.38 -0.54
N SER A 71 23.45 -1.14 -0.77
CA SER A 71 23.52 -2.26 -1.73
C SER A 71 23.64 -3.62 -1.06
N ARG A 72 23.69 -3.66 0.28
CA ARG A 72 23.89 -4.89 1.06
C ARG A 72 22.57 -5.42 1.62
N ARG A 73 21.59 -4.54 1.81
CA ARG A 73 20.30 -4.85 2.45
C ARG A 73 19.15 -4.27 1.64
N GLY A 74 17.95 -4.74 1.92
CA GLY A 74 16.73 -4.02 1.57
C GLY A 74 15.94 -3.73 2.84
N PHE A 75 14.72 -4.24 2.88
CA PHE A 75 13.86 -4.19 4.05
C PHE A 75 13.59 -5.61 4.55
N THR A 76 13.55 -5.78 5.87
CA THR A 76 13.21 -7.06 6.50
C THR A 76 12.05 -6.80 7.44
N LYS A 77 10.88 -7.36 7.13
CA LYS A 77 9.63 -7.17 7.89
C LYS A 77 9.36 -5.71 8.26
N TRP A 78 9.66 -4.78 7.34
CA TRP A 78 9.53 -3.35 7.62
C TRP A 78 8.07 -2.91 7.50
N PRO A 79 7.48 -2.25 8.51
CA PRO A 79 6.07 -1.86 8.53
C PRO A 79 5.84 -0.52 7.81
N PHE A 80 5.66 -0.55 6.49
CA PHE A 80 5.26 0.66 5.77
C PHE A 80 3.80 0.99 6.08
N MET A 81 3.51 2.22 6.49
CA MET A 81 2.17 2.62 6.95
C MET A 81 1.55 3.69 6.05
N THR A 82 0.23 3.65 5.89
CA THR A 82 -0.55 4.74 5.28
C THR A 82 -1.88 4.99 6.00
N THR A 83 -2.28 6.26 6.03
CA THR A 83 -3.60 6.74 6.47
C THR A 83 -4.48 7.18 5.28
N HIS A 84 -3.96 7.11 4.05
CA HIS A 84 -4.67 7.59 2.86
C HIS A 84 -6.00 6.90 2.63
N MET A 85 -6.20 5.71 3.20
CA MET A 85 -7.39 4.87 3.02
C MET A 85 -8.36 4.97 4.20
N TRP A 86 -8.22 6.00 5.04
CA TRP A 86 -9.10 6.20 6.19
C TRP A 86 -10.59 6.14 5.81
N ALA A 87 -11.36 5.46 6.64
CA ALA A 87 -12.78 5.14 6.59
C ALA A 87 -13.24 4.26 5.42
N GLU A 88 -12.35 3.84 4.52
CA GLU A 88 -12.68 2.92 3.44
C GLU A 88 -13.08 1.53 3.98
N SER A 89 -13.87 0.79 3.20
CA SER A 89 -14.06 -0.65 3.40
C SER A 89 -12.77 -1.39 3.07
N PRO A 90 -12.24 -2.20 4.00
CA PRO A 90 -11.03 -3.00 3.76
C PRO A 90 -11.30 -4.30 3.00
N ARG A 91 -12.56 -4.67 2.77
CA ARG A 91 -12.92 -5.96 2.17
C ARG A 91 -12.67 -5.96 0.67
N GLY A 92 -12.10 -7.05 0.18
CA GLY A 92 -11.79 -7.24 -1.24
C GLY A 92 -10.30 -7.33 -1.52
N THR A 93 -9.93 -7.00 -2.76
CA THR A 93 -8.57 -7.20 -3.27
C THR A 93 -7.69 -5.97 -3.04
N TRP A 94 -6.63 -6.17 -2.26
CA TRP A 94 -5.53 -5.25 -2.06
C TRP A 94 -4.42 -5.50 -3.08
N ARG A 95 -3.77 -4.43 -3.55
CA ARG A 95 -2.67 -4.54 -4.52
C ARG A 95 -1.40 -3.87 -4.02
N LEU A 96 -0.31 -4.62 -3.97
CA LEU A 96 1.04 -4.10 -3.73
C LEU A 96 1.82 -4.07 -5.05
N THR A 97 2.20 -2.88 -5.49
CA THR A 97 3.08 -2.68 -6.64
C THR A 97 4.49 -2.38 -6.15
N VAL A 98 5.47 -3.14 -6.64
CA VAL A 98 6.90 -2.97 -6.31
C VAL A 98 7.67 -2.75 -7.60
N GLY A 99 8.40 -1.64 -7.67
CA GLY A 99 9.19 -1.25 -8.83
C GLY A 99 10.60 -0.81 -8.45
N LEU A 100 11.38 -0.51 -9.50
CA LEU A 100 12.70 0.09 -9.38
C LEU A 100 12.74 1.36 -10.24
N ASP A 101 13.04 2.49 -9.61
CA ASP A 101 13.25 3.79 -10.22
C ASP A 101 14.70 4.25 -9.97
N PRO A 102 15.66 3.81 -10.81
CA PRO A 102 17.04 4.26 -10.75
C PRO A 102 17.11 5.70 -11.27
N GLN A 103 16.93 6.65 -10.36
CA GLN A 103 16.90 8.09 -10.61
C GLN A 103 18.08 8.55 -11.50
N LYS A 104 17.80 9.45 -12.46
CA LYS A 104 18.67 9.90 -13.58
C LYS A 104 20.05 10.49 -13.21
N LYS A 105 20.41 10.64 -11.93
CA LYS A 105 21.75 11.10 -11.50
C LYS A 105 22.82 9.99 -11.50
N ARG A 106 22.67 8.98 -12.35
CA ARG A 106 23.78 8.08 -12.67
C ARG A 106 24.75 8.92 -13.49
N SER A 107 25.87 9.30 -12.88
CA SER A 107 26.95 9.98 -13.58
C SER A 107 27.27 9.18 -14.85
N VAL A 108 27.17 9.86 -16.00
CA VAL A 108 27.36 9.32 -17.37
C VAL A 108 28.72 8.63 -17.58
N ARG A 109 29.61 8.62 -16.57
CA ARG A 109 30.97 8.10 -16.67
C ARG A 109 31.10 6.58 -16.52
N ARG A 110 30.09 5.85 -16.06
CA ARG A 110 30.12 4.37 -16.08
C ARG A 110 28.75 3.78 -16.41
N PRO A 111 28.58 3.09 -17.54
CA PRO A 111 27.44 2.21 -17.71
C PRO A 111 27.60 1.08 -16.69
N ASP A 112 26.72 1.06 -15.69
CA ASP A 112 26.67 -0.04 -14.72
C ASP A 112 26.04 -1.25 -15.41
N PRO A 113 26.75 -2.38 -15.55
CA PRO A 113 26.29 -3.50 -16.36
C PRO A 113 25.12 -4.30 -15.76
N ALA A 114 24.71 -4.02 -14.51
CA ALA A 114 23.54 -4.64 -13.91
C ALA A 114 22.41 -3.61 -13.79
N LEU A 115 21.40 -3.70 -14.68
CA LEU A 115 20.09 -3.11 -14.41
C LEU A 115 19.68 -3.55 -12.99
N GLY A 116 19.40 -2.58 -12.12
CA GLY A 116 19.10 -2.86 -10.71
C GLY A 116 18.05 -3.96 -10.57
N HIS A 117 18.19 -4.80 -9.55
CA HIS A 117 17.24 -5.89 -9.29
C HIS A 117 16.84 -5.92 -7.83
N ALA A 118 15.64 -6.44 -7.56
CA ALA A 118 15.18 -6.71 -6.22
C ALA A 118 14.46 -8.05 -6.15
N VAL A 119 14.48 -8.68 -4.97
CA VAL A 119 13.82 -9.94 -4.69
C VAL A 119 12.91 -9.75 -3.49
N LEU A 120 11.61 -9.72 -3.73
CA LEU A 120 10.59 -9.71 -2.69
C LEU A 120 10.36 -11.14 -2.18
N THR A 121 10.41 -11.30 -0.87
CA THR A 121 10.21 -12.61 -0.22
C THR A 121 8.92 -12.68 0.58
N GLU A 122 8.44 -11.57 1.13
CA GLU A 122 7.29 -11.55 2.04
C GLU A 122 6.54 -10.22 1.92
N TRP A 123 5.22 -10.31 1.99
CA TRP A 123 4.31 -9.19 2.16
C TRP A 123 3.18 -9.65 3.10
N ILE A 124 3.00 -8.94 4.21
CA ILE A 124 1.88 -9.13 5.13
C ILE A 124 1.10 -7.82 5.18
N LEU A 125 -0.21 -7.92 5.03
CA LEU A 125 -1.14 -6.82 5.16
C LEU A 125 -1.75 -6.84 6.57
N MET A 126 -1.61 -5.73 7.29
CA MET A 126 -2.23 -5.53 8.60
C MET A 126 -3.12 -4.30 8.53
N ILE A 127 -4.39 -4.48 8.85
CA ILE A 127 -5.43 -3.46 8.73
C ILE A 127 -5.92 -3.14 10.14
N HIS A 128 -5.87 -1.86 10.50
CA HIS A 128 -6.40 -1.36 11.76
C HIS A 128 -7.62 -0.49 11.48
N GLY A 129 -8.62 -0.57 12.36
CA GLY A 129 -9.78 0.27 12.29
C GLY A 129 -10.93 -0.22 13.15
N THR A 130 -12.14 0.19 12.78
CA THR A 130 -13.34 0.00 13.61
C THR A 130 -14.41 -0.82 12.89
N GLN A 131 -15.28 -1.46 13.66
CA GLN A 131 -16.50 -2.09 13.14
C GLN A 131 -17.62 -1.09 12.88
N LYS A 132 -17.72 -0.08 13.75
CA LYS A 132 -18.72 0.99 13.66
C LYS A 132 -18.17 2.17 12.87
N SER A 133 -19.06 2.86 12.18
CA SER A 133 -18.68 4.04 11.39
C SER A 133 -18.10 5.14 12.30
N PRO A 134 -16.90 5.67 11.98
CA PRO A 134 -16.25 6.73 12.78
C PRO A 134 -16.87 8.12 12.54
N TYR A 135 -17.79 8.26 11.57
CA TYR A 135 -18.40 9.54 11.19
C TYR A 135 -19.90 9.63 11.50
N THR A 136 -20.39 8.77 12.38
CA THR A 136 -21.83 8.73 12.77
C THR A 136 -22.27 10.03 13.45
N ALA A 137 -21.36 10.72 14.15
CA ALA A 137 -21.64 12.00 14.81
C ALA A 137 -21.46 13.23 13.89
N LEU A 138 -21.03 13.05 12.63
CA LEU A 138 -20.81 14.17 11.73
C LEU A 138 -22.14 14.59 11.05
N PRO A 139 -22.44 15.91 10.98
CA PRO A 139 -23.59 16.41 10.23
C PRO A 139 -23.55 15.98 8.76
N ASP A 140 -24.70 15.79 8.13
CA ASP A 140 -24.76 15.40 6.71
C ASP A 140 -24.11 16.42 5.78
N THR A 141 -24.11 17.70 6.16
CA THR A 141 -23.42 18.78 5.45
C THR A 141 -21.91 18.57 5.37
N ALA A 142 -21.29 17.86 6.33
CA ALA A 142 -19.85 17.59 6.32
C ALA A 142 -19.41 16.77 5.10
N SER A 143 -20.30 15.93 4.55
CA SER A 143 -20.01 15.13 3.36
C SER A 143 -19.97 15.96 2.07
N LYS A 144 -20.57 17.17 2.10
CA LYS A 144 -20.48 18.15 1.00
C LYS A 144 -19.19 18.96 1.07
N LEU A 145 -18.64 19.16 2.28
CA LEU A 145 -17.40 19.90 2.51
C LEU A 145 -16.14 19.04 2.37
N VAL A 146 -16.25 17.74 2.63
CA VAL A 146 -15.13 16.78 2.54
C VAL A 146 -15.42 15.76 1.42
N PRO A 147 -14.89 15.98 0.20
CA PRO A 147 -15.23 15.16 -0.97
C PRO A 147 -14.97 13.66 -0.76
N LYS A 148 -13.86 13.32 -0.07
CA LYS A 148 -13.52 11.92 0.23
C LYS A 148 -14.56 11.25 1.14
N LEU A 149 -15.04 11.95 2.16
CA LEU A 149 -16.05 11.42 3.08
C LEU A 149 -17.34 11.07 2.33
N GLY A 150 -17.75 11.90 1.37
CA GLY A 150 -18.89 11.62 0.51
C GLY A 150 -18.70 10.36 -0.36
N ILE A 151 -17.50 10.15 -0.90
CA ILE A 151 -17.18 8.93 -1.67
C ILE A 151 -17.25 7.69 -0.78
N VAL A 152 -16.61 7.74 0.39
CA VAL A 152 -16.59 6.64 1.37
C VAL A 152 -18.02 6.26 1.79
N LYS A 153 -18.84 7.24 2.19
CA LYS A 153 -20.23 7.00 2.58
C LYS A 153 -21.03 6.32 1.46
N ARG A 154 -20.94 6.81 0.22
CA ARG A 154 -21.64 6.23 -0.93
C ARG A 154 -21.21 4.79 -1.22
N GLN A 155 -19.93 4.48 -1.07
CA GLN A 155 -19.45 3.12 -1.31
C GLN A 155 -19.88 2.15 -0.21
N HIS A 156 -19.90 2.56 1.05
CA HIS A 156 -20.45 1.74 2.15
C HIS A 156 -21.96 1.51 2.03
N LEU A 157 -22.69 2.44 1.41
CA LEU A 157 -24.11 2.25 1.08
C LEU A 157 -24.35 1.39 -0.16
N SER A 158 -23.29 1.09 -0.93
CA SER A 158 -23.40 0.21 -2.10
C SER A 158 -23.20 -1.24 -1.69
N ASP A 159 -23.94 -2.17 -2.29
CA ASP A 159 -23.81 -3.62 -2.02
C ASP A 159 -22.46 -4.24 -2.45
N ARG A 160 -21.55 -3.41 -2.97
CA ARG A 160 -20.26 -3.81 -3.54
C ARG A 160 -19.32 -4.50 -2.54
N PHE A 161 -19.54 -4.29 -1.24
CA PHE A 161 -18.73 -4.87 -0.16
C PHE A 161 -19.57 -5.65 0.87
N SER A 162 -20.84 -5.90 0.53
CA SER A 162 -21.84 -6.54 1.39
C SER A 162 -21.93 -8.06 1.19
N SER A 163 -21.45 -8.57 0.05
CA SER A 163 -21.42 -10.01 -0.29
C SER A 163 -20.24 -10.72 0.34
#